data_AF-A0A945XD57-F1
#
_entry.id   AF-A0A945XD57-F1
#
_cell.length_a   1.000
_cell.length_b   1.000
_cell.length_c   1.000
_cell.angle_alpha   90.00
_cell.angle_beta   90.00
_cell.angle_gamma   90.00
#
_symmetry.space_group_name_H-M   'P 1'
#
loop_
_entity.id
_entity.type
_entity.pdbx_description
1 polymer ?
#
loop_
_entity_poly.entity_id
_entity_poly.type
_entity_poly.pdbx_seq_one_letter_code
_entity_poly.pdbx_strand_id
1 'polypeptide(L)'
;MSAPASQAAAADPAAAVHDIMTPEAVRTRCGEILAAGLDGELTWFSVDPTRFKETAERVVAEIRTNYPALDVPFHSRWRHFEFNGVDLWAERAAQAGLDGTALAAAAGDLAIISVLLDAGAGPDWAYTDTDTGLRLGRSEGLALASLRLFKAGILSNDPSDPLRADADALMALTPEQLGEAFQVTPENPLVGLEQRAGLLGKLGQAVTGRPDVFGATGAVRPGNILLWLGTRQSIQARDILIALLDTL
;
A
#
# COMPACT_ATOMS: atom_id res chain seq x y z
N MET A 1 -18.16 -49.42 30.04
CA MET A 1 -18.45 -47.97 29.99
C MET A 1 -17.37 -47.33 29.14
N SER A 2 -17.64 -47.11 27.85
CA SER A 2 -16.71 -46.42 26.94
C SER A 2 -16.85 -44.92 27.13
N ALA A 3 -15.74 -44.24 27.38
CA ALA A 3 -15.68 -42.78 27.37
C ALA A 3 -16.02 -42.26 25.96
N PRO A 4 -16.77 -41.15 25.83
CA PRO A 4 -17.05 -40.59 24.52
C PRO A 4 -15.74 -40.02 23.96
N ALA A 5 -15.46 -40.34 22.70
CA ALA A 5 -14.42 -39.68 21.95
C ALA A 5 -14.74 -38.18 21.89
N SER A 6 -13.83 -37.36 22.40
CA SER A 6 -13.80 -35.92 22.19
C SER A 6 -13.73 -35.67 20.69
N GLN A 7 -14.87 -35.37 20.06
CA GLN A 7 -14.89 -34.70 18.76
C GLN A 7 -14.28 -33.31 18.99
N ALA A 8 -13.00 -33.15 18.62
CA ALA A 8 -12.46 -31.83 18.38
C ALA A 8 -13.39 -31.19 17.34
N ALA A 9 -14.12 -30.14 17.74
CA ALA A 9 -14.94 -29.38 16.82
C ALA A 9 -14.05 -28.97 15.64
N ALA A 10 -14.45 -29.34 14.42
CA ALA A 10 -13.75 -28.88 13.23
C ALA A 10 -13.74 -27.35 13.27
N ALA A 11 -12.54 -26.76 13.30
CA ALA A 11 -12.38 -25.32 13.33
C ALA A 11 -13.13 -24.72 12.14
N ASP A 12 -13.92 -23.68 12.39
CA ASP A 12 -14.57 -22.90 11.33
C ASP A 12 -13.47 -22.35 10.39
N PRO A 13 -13.47 -22.72 9.09
CA PRO A 13 -12.46 -22.25 8.15
C PRO A 13 -12.35 -20.73 8.09
N ALA A 14 -13.45 -20.00 8.29
CA ALA A 14 -13.43 -18.54 8.30
C ALA A 14 -12.68 -18.01 9.54
N ALA A 15 -12.96 -18.58 10.72
CA ALA A 15 -12.23 -18.24 11.95
C ALA A 15 -10.73 -18.54 11.83
N ALA A 16 -10.37 -19.69 11.22
CA ALA A 16 -8.98 -20.06 11.00
C ALA A 16 -8.23 -19.11 10.05
N VAL A 17 -8.93 -18.54 9.04
CA VAL A 17 -8.36 -17.51 8.15
C VAL A 17 -8.12 -16.20 8.91
N HIS A 18 -9.08 -15.74 9.71
CA HIS A 18 -8.88 -14.53 10.51
C HIS A 18 -7.73 -14.66 11.51
N ASP A 19 -7.54 -15.85 12.11
CA ASP A 19 -6.45 -16.09 13.07
C ASP A 19 -5.05 -15.89 12.44
N ILE A 20 -4.88 -16.20 11.15
CA ILE A 20 -3.60 -16.01 10.44
C ILE A 20 -3.45 -14.62 9.81
N MET A 21 -4.53 -13.84 9.70
CA MET A 21 -4.56 -12.49 9.12
C MET A 21 -4.42 -11.41 10.19
N THR A 22 -3.44 -11.58 11.09
CA THR A 22 -3.17 -10.63 12.19
C THR A 22 -1.68 -10.27 12.29
N PRO A 23 -1.32 -9.08 12.80
CA PRO A 23 0.09 -8.75 13.05
C PRO A 23 0.72 -9.70 14.09
N GLU A 24 -0.06 -10.24 15.01
CA GLU A 24 0.38 -11.25 15.98
C GLU A 24 0.76 -12.57 15.30
N ALA A 25 -0.03 -13.02 14.31
CA ALA A 25 0.29 -14.21 13.53
C ALA A 25 1.57 -14.00 12.72
N VAL A 26 1.72 -12.84 12.06
CA VAL A 26 2.97 -12.48 11.35
C VAL A 26 4.16 -12.54 12.31
N ARG A 27 4.05 -11.92 13.49
CA ARG A 27 5.12 -11.93 14.49
C ARG A 27 5.48 -13.35 14.97
N THR A 28 4.48 -14.19 15.20
CA THR A 28 4.68 -15.59 15.60
C THR A 28 5.45 -16.36 14.53
N ARG A 29 5.01 -16.27 13.27
CA ARG A 29 5.68 -16.96 12.14
C ARG A 29 7.10 -16.45 11.89
N CYS A 30 7.33 -15.15 11.99
CA CYS A 30 8.69 -14.60 11.92
C CYS A 30 9.60 -15.15 13.03
N GLY A 31 9.06 -15.35 14.25
CA GLY A 31 9.80 -15.95 15.36
C GLY A 31 10.18 -17.41 15.08
N GLU A 32 9.29 -18.19 14.50
CA GLU A 32 9.56 -19.58 14.09
C GLU A 32 10.65 -19.66 13.01
N ILE A 33 10.61 -18.77 12.01
CA ILE A 33 11.65 -18.69 10.98
C ILE A 33 13.00 -18.31 11.59
N LEU A 34 13.02 -17.36 12.55
CA LEU A 34 14.24 -16.98 13.25
C LEU A 34 14.80 -18.16 14.06
N ALA A 35 13.96 -18.91 14.78
CA ALA A 35 14.37 -20.08 15.54
C ALA A 35 15.00 -21.14 14.63
N ALA A 36 14.32 -21.51 13.54
CA ALA A 36 14.85 -22.44 12.53
C ALA A 36 16.18 -21.94 11.93
N GLY A 37 16.32 -20.62 11.72
CA GLY A 37 17.56 -20.01 11.25
C GLY A 37 18.72 -20.10 12.23
N LEU A 38 18.45 -19.93 13.53
CA LEU A 38 19.44 -20.07 14.60
C LEU A 38 19.85 -21.54 14.82
N ASP A 39 18.93 -22.47 14.57
CA ASP A 39 19.18 -23.92 14.67
C ASP A 39 19.82 -24.51 13.39
N GLY A 40 20.00 -23.69 12.35
CA GLY A 40 20.64 -24.09 11.09
C GLY A 40 19.75 -24.95 10.18
N GLU A 41 18.44 -24.90 10.37
CA GLU A 41 17.45 -25.71 9.65
C GLU A 41 16.99 -25.10 8.31
N LEU A 42 17.38 -23.85 8.03
CA LEU A 42 17.00 -23.14 6.81
C LEU A 42 17.80 -23.65 5.59
N THR A 43 17.11 -23.81 4.46
CA THR A 43 17.70 -24.36 3.23
C THR A 43 18.59 -23.37 2.48
N TRP A 44 18.20 -22.09 2.43
CA TRP A 44 18.76 -21.13 1.46
C TRP A 44 19.71 -20.09 2.06
N PHE A 45 19.66 -19.90 3.38
CA PHE A 45 20.52 -18.96 4.08
C PHE A 45 20.74 -19.42 5.52
N SER A 46 21.87 -19.04 6.11
CA SER A 46 22.17 -19.27 7.51
C SER A 46 22.09 -17.97 8.31
N VAL A 47 21.79 -18.08 9.60
CA VAL A 47 21.88 -16.96 10.54
C VAL A 47 23.19 -17.12 11.31
N ASP A 48 24.04 -16.09 11.28
CA ASP A 48 25.28 -16.05 12.07
C ASP A 48 25.15 -15.01 13.19
N PRO A 49 24.84 -15.42 14.43
CA PRO A 49 24.68 -14.52 15.57
C PRO A 49 25.96 -13.76 15.91
N THR A 50 27.14 -14.30 15.56
CA THR A 50 28.43 -13.66 15.87
C THR A 50 28.62 -12.36 15.09
N ARG A 51 27.91 -12.20 13.97
CA ARG A 51 27.92 -11.00 13.13
C ARG A 51 26.94 -9.92 13.56
N PHE A 52 26.07 -10.18 14.54
CA PHE A 52 24.99 -9.25 14.90
C PHE A 52 25.50 -7.85 15.24
N LYS A 53 26.58 -7.75 16.03
CA LYS A 53 27.20 -6.48 16.39
C LYS A 53 27.68 -5.70 15.16
N GLU A 54 28.43 -6.37 14.28
CA GLU A 54 28.96 -5.75 13.05
C GLU A 54 27.83 -5.27 12.14
N THR A 55 26.77 -6.07 11.97
CA THR A 55 25.59 -5.69 11.19
C THR A 55 24.87 -4.49 11.80
N ALA A 56 24.68 -4.46 13.12
CA ALA A 56 24.04 -3.33 13.80
C ALA A 56 24.87 -2.04 13.67
N GLU A 57 26.20 -2.12 13.81
CA GLU A 57 27.10 -0.99 13.63
C GLU A 57 27.04 -0.42 12.21
N ARG A 58 26.95 -1.28 11.19
CA ARG A 58 26.77 -0.86 9.79
C ARG A 58 25.45 -0.11 9.57
N VAL A 59 24.33 -0.63 10.09
CA VAL A 59 23.02 0.03 9.99
C VAL A 59 23.03 1.38 10.71
N VAL A 60 23.61 1.46 11.90
CA VAL A 60 23.73 2.73 12.64
C VAL A 60 24.61 3.73 11.91
N ALA A 61 25.72 3.29 11.29
CA ALA A 61 26.57 4.14 10.48
C ALA A 61 25.83 4.69 9.26
N GLU A 62 25.05 3.86 8.58
CA GLU A 62 24.21 4.27 7.45
C GLU A 62 23.16 5.31 7.88
N ILE A 63 22.46 5.06 9.00
CA ILE A 63 21.49 6.01 9.55
C ILE A 63 22.15 7.35 9.87
N ARG A 64 23.30 7.36 10.55
CA ARG A 64 24.01 8.61 10.90
C ARG A 64 24.55 9.36 9.68
N THR A 65 24.93 8.63 8.63
CA THR A 65 25.41 9.22 7.37
C THR A 65 24.30 9.96 6.66
N ASN A 66 23.11 9.35 6.56
CA ASN A 66 21.97 9.94 5.84
C ASN A 66 21.14 10.90 6.72
N TYR A 67 21.12 10.68 8.04
CA TYR A 67 20.35 11.44 9.01
C TYR A 67 21.23 11.83 10.22
N PRO A 68 22.13 12.82 10.09
CA PRO A 68 23.05 13.20 11.18
C PRO A 68 22.34 13.67 12.46
N ALA A 69 21.14 14.25 12.32
CA ALA A 69 20.29 14.68 13.43
C ALA A 69 19.40 13.56 14.00
N LEU A 70 19.46 12.35 13.42
CA LEU A 70 18.59 11.20 13.72
C LEU A 70 17.09 11.47 13.54
N ASP A 71 16.74 12.50 12.77
CA ASP A 71 15.39 12.74 12.30
C ASP A 71 15.13 11.87 11.06
N VAL A 72 14.88 10.58 11.31
CA VAL A 72 14.60 9.59 10.28
C VAL A 72 13.10 9.59 10.01
N PRO A 73 12.65 9.95 8.80
CA PRO A 73 11.23 9.96 8.51
C PRO A 73 10.69 8.53 8.42
N PHE A 74 9.40 8.37 8.71
CA PHE A 74 8.74 7.06 8.60
C PHE A 74 8.80 6.54 7.17
N HIS A 75 9.27 5.31 7.00
CA HIS A 75 9.19 4.63 5.71
C HIS A 75 7.72 4.40 5.36
N SER A 76 7.26 5.05 4.29
CA SER A 76 5.90 4.97 3.80
C SER A 76 5.84 5.42 2.35
N ARG A 77 4.75 5.05 1.65
CA ARG A 77 4.50 5.50 0.28
C ARG A 77 4.55 7.02 0.13
N TRP A 78 4.19 7.76 1.19
CA TRP A 78 4.25 9.22 1.24
C TRP A 78 5.64 9.77 0.97
N ARG A 79 6.71 9.07 1.39
CA ARG A 79 8.09 9.51 1.12
C ARG A 79 8.43 9.46 -0.37
N HIS A 80 7.75 8.64 -1.16
CA HIS A 80 7.93 8.61 -2.61
C HIS A 80 7.15 9.72 -3.34
N PHE A 81 6.41 10.57 -2.64
CA PHE A 81 5.85 11.80 -3.20
C PHE A 81 6.70 13.03 -2.86
N GLU A 82 7.80 12.84 -2.13
CA GLU A 82 8.73 13.90 -1.76
C GLU A 82 9.96 13.88 -2.66
N PHE A 83 10.20 14.97 -3.37
CA PHE A 83 11.35 15.13 -4.25
C PHE A 83 12.01 16.48 -4.05
N ASN A 84 13.33 16.50 -3.93
CA ASN A 84 14.12 17.73 -3.74
C ASN A 84 13.60 18.64 -2.60
N GLY A 85 13.09 18.04 -1.52
CA GLY A 85 12.53 18.75 -0.37
C GLY A 85 11.09 19.27 -0.54
N VAL A 86 10.41 18.89 -1.63
CA VAL A 86 9.01 19.26 -1.90
C VAL A 86 8.12 18.03 -1.77
N ASP A 87 7.09 18.10 -0.93
CA ASP A 87 6.01 17.12 -0.87
C ASP A 87 4.94 17.47 -1.92
N LEU A 88 4.95 16.72 -3.03
CA LEU A 88 4.06 16.95 -4.16
C LEU A 88 2.59 16.66 -3.82
N TRP A 89 2.32 15.78 -2.85
CA TRP A 89 0.96 15.52 -2.40
C TRP A 89 0.46 16.67 -1.53
N ALA A 90 1.25 17.09 -0.53
CA ALA A 90 0.86 18.17 0.37
C ALA A 90 0.61 19.47 -0.40
N GLU A 91 1.46 19.83 -1.36
CA GLU A 91 1.26 20.99 -2.22
C GLU A 91 -0.05 20.89 -3.00
N ARG A 92 -0.31 19.74 -3.63
CA ARG A 92 -1.51 19.52 -4.44
C ARG A 92 -2.80 19.54 -3.59
N ALA A 93 -2.77 18.92 -2.43
CA ALA A 93 -3.89 18.90 -1.50
C ALA A 93 -4.22 20.30 -0.99
N ALA A 94 -3.19 21.10 -0.67
CA ALA A 94 -3.35 22.51 -0.28
C ALA A 94 -3.93 23.36 -1.42
N GLN A 95 -3.44 23.18 -2.66
CA GLN A 95 -3.98 23.87 -3.85
C GLN A 95 -5.45 23.52 -4.12
N ALA A 96 -5.86 22.29 -3.82
CA ALA A 96 -7.26 21.86 -3.92
C ALA A 96 -8.11 22.31 -2.73
N GLY A 97 -7.52 22.91 -1.69
CA GLY A 97 -8.24 23.30 -0.48
C GLY A 97 -8.76 22.10 0.32
N LEU A 98 -8.11 20.93 0.22
CA LEU A 98 -8.55 19.74 0.95
C LEU A 98 -8.24 19.87 2.44
N ASP A 99 -9.26 19.69 3.27
CA ASP A 99 -9.14 19.61 4.72
C ASP A 99 -10.02 18.50 5.30
N GLY A 100 -9.85 18.24 6.60
CA GLY A 100 -10.70 17.32 7.37
C GLY A 100 -10.95 15.97 6.70
N THR A 101 -12.23 15.64 6.51
CA THR A 101 -12.66 14.38 5.92
C THR A 101 -12.35 14.27 4.43
N ALA A 102 -12.38 15.37 3.68
CA ALA A 102 -12.05 15.39 2.26
C ALA A 102 -10.56 15.06 2.04
N LEU A 103 -9.68 15.69 2.83
CA LEU A 103 -8.25 15.38 2.83
C LEU A 103 -7.99 13.92 3.21
N ALA A 104 -8.61 13.44 4.29
CA ALA A 104 -8.42 12.07 4.75
C ALA A 104 -8.84 11.05 3.68
N ALA A 105 -10.01 11.21 3.07
CA ALA A 105 -10.49 10.29 2.04
C ALA A 105 -9.61 10.34 0.78
N ALA A 106 -9.25 11.52 0.28
CA ALA A 106 -8.38 11.64 -0.89
C ALA A 106 -6.96 11.10 -0.63
N ALA A 107 -6.42 11.31 0.57
CA ALA A 107 -5.14 10.74 0.99
C ALA A 107 -5.21 9.20 1.05
N GLY A 108 -6.30 8.66 1.59
CA GLY A 108 -6.54 7.22 1.62
C GLY A 108 -6.64 6.61 0.23
N ASP A 109 -7.39 7.24 -0.67
CA ASP A 109 -7.50 6.84 -2.09
C ASP A 109 -6.10 6.75 -2.71
N LEU A 110 -5.33 7.84 -2.67
CA LEU A 110 -3.99 7.90 -3.25
C LEU A 110 -3.04 6.86 -2.66
N ALA A 111 -3.01 6.71 -1.33
CA ALA A 111 -2.11 5.76 -0.68
C ALA A 111 -2.41 4.32 -1.10
N ILE A 112 -3.70 3.92 -1.08
CA ILE A 112 -4.11 2.56 -1.40
C ILE A 112 -3.82 2.24 -2.86
N ILE A 113 -4.26 3.08 -3.81
CA ILE A 113 -4.00 2.83 -5.25
C ILE A 113 -2.51 2.81 -5.55
N SER A 114 -1.75 3.73 -4.92
CA SER A 114 -0.33 3.86 -5.21
C SER A 114 0.43 2.64 -4.71
N VAL A 115 0.12 2.13 -3.52
CA VAL A 115 0.74 0.91 -2.98
C VAL A 115 0.39 -0.32 -3.83
N LEU A 116 -0.87 -0.47 -4.28
CA LEU A 116 -1.25 -1.60 -5.15
C LEU A 116 -0.56 -1.56 -6.51
N LEU A 117 -0.25 -0.37 -7.03
CA LEU A 117 0.50 -0.20 -8.27
C LEU A 117 2.03 -0.42 -8.07
N ASP A 118 2.51 -0.46 -6.83
CA ASP A 118 3.92 -0.66 -6.45
C ASP A 118 4.34 -2.14 -6.51
N ALA A 119 4.25 -2.73 -7.70
CA ALA A 119 4.87 -4.03 -7.98
C ALA A 119 6.16 -3.83 -8.79
N GLY A 120 6.94 -4.90 -8.99
CA GLY A 120 8.17 -4.82 -9.78
C GLY A 120 7.93 -4.20 -11.15
N ALA A 121 8.57 -3.06 -11.43
CA ALA A 121 8.41 -2.33 -12.70
C ALA A 121 9.18 -2.97 -13.87
N GLY A 122 10.12 -3.87 -13.55
CA GLY A 122 11.18 -4.26 -14.47
C GLY A 122 12.36 -3.28 -14.42
N PRO A 123 13.51 -3.65 -14.98
CA PRO A 123 14.71 -2.82 -14.97
C PRO A 123 14.65 -1.65 -15.96
N ASP A 124 13.82 -1.75 -17.01
CA ASP A 124 13.87 -0.86 -18.17
C ASP A 124 12.85 0.29 -18.10
N TRP A 125 11.76 0.12 -17.36
CA TRP A 125 10.73 1.14 -17.25
C TRP A 125 11.18 2.35 -16.43
N ALA A 126 10.88 3.55 -16.94
CA ALA A 126 11.01 4.80 -16.20
C ALA A 126 9.85 5.76 -16.51
N TYR A 127 9.43 6.53 -15.51
CA TYR A 127 8.48 7.61 -15.63
C TYR A 127 9.21 8.95 -15.80
N THR A 128 8.83 9.74 -16.80
CA THR A 128 9.32 11.10 -17.01
C THR A 128 8.24 12.10 -16.65
N ASP A 129 8.44 12.86 -15.57
CA ASP A 129 7.47 13.85 -15.11
C ASP A 129 7.82 15.23 -15.64
N THR A 130 6.93 15.82 -16.45
CA THR A 130 7.17 17.12 -17.08
C THR A 130 7.17 18.27 -16.07
N ASP A 131 6.36 18.17 -15.01
CA ASP A 131 6.21 19.23 -14.01
C ASP A 131 7.50 19.41 -13.18
N THR A 132 8.16 18.29 -12.81
CA THR A 132 9.38 18.30 -12.00
C THR A 132 10.67 18.16 -12.82
N GLY A 133 10.57 17.71 -14.08
CA GLY A 133 11.72 17.36 -14.92
C GLY A 133 12.42 16.05 -14.52
N LEU A 134 11.85 15.28 -13.58
CA LEU A 134 12.44 14.03 -13.09
C LEU A 134 12.20 12.88 -14.06
N ARG A 135 13.19 11.97 -14.14
CA ARG A 135 13.06 10.66 -14.79
C ARG A 135 13.44 9.57 -13.81
N LEU A 136 12.46 8.77 -13.39
CA LEU A 136 12.60 7.83 -12.28
C LEU A 136 12.09 6.44 -12.68
N GLY A 137 12.86 5.40 -12.35
CA GLY A 137 12.40 4.01 -12.45
C GLY A 137 11.89 3.47 -11.12
N ARG A 138 11.62 2.17 -11.08
CA ARG A 138 11.29 1.42 -9.84
C ARG A 138 10.14 2.05 -9.04
N SER A 139 10.14 1.88 -7.72
CA SER A 139 9.06 2.28 -6.83
C SER A 139 8.84 3.80 -6.79
N GLU A 140 9.90 4.59 -6.95
CA GLU A 140 9.86 6.06 -7.01
C GLU A 140 9.16 6.55 -8.29
N GLY A 141 9.51 5.96 -9.45
CA GLY A 141 8.81 6.24 -10.70
C GLY A 141 7.34 5.84 -10.65
N LEU A 142 7.03 4.67 -10.08
CA LEU A 142 5.65 4.18 -9.92
C LEU A 142 4.84 5.09 -8.98
N ALA A 143 5.45 5.60 -7.91
CA ALA A 143 4.80 6.56 -7.03
C ALA A 143 4.44 7.84 -7.79
N LEU A 144 5.40 8.43 -8.50
CA LEU A 144 5.15 9.66 -9.26
C LEU A 144 4.10 9.46 -10.36
N ALA A 145 4.17 8.36 -11.11
CA ALA A 145 3.16 8.00 -12.10
C ALA A 145 1.76 7.85 -11.48
N SER A 146 1.65 7.15 -10.34
CA SER A 146 0.36 6.99 -9.64
C SER A 146 -0.21 8.31 -9.10
N LEU A 147 0.64 9.23 -8.63
CA LEU A 147 0.21 10.57 -8.22
C LEU A 147 -0.29 11.37 -9.42
N ARG A 148 0.35 11.26 -10.59
CA ARG A 148 -0.08 11.93 -11.81
C ARG A 148 -1.38 11.34 -12.39
N LEU A 149 -1.52 10.02 -12.39
CA LEU A 149 -2.78 9.31 -12.70
C LEU A 149 -3.93 9.83 -11.83
N PHE A 150 -3.70 9.92 -10.52
CA PHE A 150 -4.69 10.42 -9.56
C PHE A 150 -5.02 11.90 -9.81
N LYS A 151 -4.01 12.76 -9.96
CA LYS A 151 -4.19 14.19 -10.28
C LYS A 151 -4.97 14.44 -11.57
N ALA A 152 -4.84 13.55 -12.56
CA ALA A 152 -5.52 13.67 -13.84
C ALA A 152 -7.03 13.37 -13.75
N GLY A 153 -7.52 12.87 -12.62
CA GLY A 153 -8.94 12.54 -12.43
C GLY A 153 -9.38 11.28 -13.17
N ILE A 154 -8.44 10.47 -13.68
CA ILE A 154 -8.74 9.23 -14.43
C ILE A 154 -9.53 8.24 -13.57
N LEU A 155 -9.35 8.30 -12.25
CA LEU A 155 -10.04 7.43 -11.28
C LEU A 155 -11.27 8.10 -10.65
N SER A 156 -11.70 9.28 -11.12
CA SER A 156 -12.87 9.98 -10.60
C SER A 156 -14.01 10.01 -11.61
N ASN A 157 -15.22 9.71 -11.16
CA ASN A 157 -16.46 9.91 -11.92
C ASN A 157 -16.97 11.36 -11.88
N ASP A 158 -16.35 12.24 -11.08
CA ASP A 158 -16.73 13.64 -10.96
C ASP A 158 -15.59 14.54 -11.47
N PRO A 159 -15.75 15.17 -12.65
CA PRO A 159 -14.74 16.07 -13.19
C PRO A 159 -14.43 17.29 -12.31
N SER A 160 -15.33 17.65 -11.39
CA SER A 160 -15.11 18.75 -10.43
C SER A 160 -14.31 18.33 -9.20
N ASP A 161 -14.15 17.03 -8.97
CA ASP A 161 -13.41 16.44 -7.86
C ASP A 161 -12.40 15.38 -8.38
N PRO A 162 -11.29 15.81 -9.00
CA PRO A 162 -10.34 14.89 -9.63
C PRO A 162 -9.46 14.13 -8.62
N LEU A 163 -9.37 14.59 -7.36
CA LEU A 163 -8.52 13.96 -6.34
C LEU A 163 -9.30 12.88 -5.58
N ARG A 164 -9.84 11.92 -6.34
CA ARG A 164 -10.71 10.85 -5.86
C ARG A 164 -10.53 9.56 -6.68
N ALA A 165 -10.69 8.40 -6.02
CA ALA A 165 -10.72 7.09 -6.68
C ALA A 165 -12.07 6.38 -6.45
N ASP A 166 -13.00 6.52 -7.38
CA ASP A 166 -14.31 5.86 -7.30
C ASP A 166 -14.25 4.39 -7.66
N ALA A 167 -15.06 3.57 -6.99
CA ALA A 167 -15.16 2.15 -7.26
C ALA A 167 -15.46 1.83 -8.74
N ASP A 168 -16.42 2.53 -9.35
CA ASP A 168 -16.79 2.31 -10.75
C ASP A 168 -15.67 2.73 -11.72
N ALA A 169 -14.97 3.83 -11.44
CA ALA A 169 -13.84 4.28 -12.24
C ALA A 169 -12.66 3.29 -12.14
N LEU A 170 -12.38 2.76 -10.94
CA LEU A 170 -11.40 1.71 -10.73
C LEU A 170 -11.75 0.43 -11.50
N MET A 171 -13.02 0.03 -11.54
CA MET A 171 -13.50 -1.12 -12.32
C MET A 171 -13.45 -0.89 -13.83
N ALA A 172 -13.61 0.36 -14.28
CA ALA A 172 -13.59 0.74 -15.68
C ALA A 172 -12.17 0.98 -16.24
N LEU A 173 -11.17 1.15 -15.38
CA LEU A 173 -9.80 1.43 -15.78
C LEU A 173 -9.21 0.28 -16.62
N THR A 174 -8.84 0.58 -17.86
CA THR A 174 -8.24 -0.42 -18.75
C THR A 174 -6.71 -0.45 -18.66
N PRO A 175 -6.05 -1.56 -19.04
CA PRO A 175 -4.60 -1.61 -19.19
C PRO A 175 -4.06 -0.52 -20.11
N GLU A 176 -4.78 -0.16 -21.17
CA GLU A 176 -4.37 0.87 -22.13
C GLU A 176 -4.37 2.26 -21.50
N GLN A 177 -5.43 2.62 -20.76
CA GLN A 177 -5.49 3.89 -20.03
C GLN A 177 -4.40 3.99 -18.97
N LEU A 178 -4.18 2.90 -18.22
CA LEU A 178 -3.09 2.83 -17.25
C LEU A 178 -1.73 2.93 -17.93
N GLY A 179 -1.57 2.25 -19.07
CA GLY A 179 -0.34 2.25 -19.87
C GLY A 179 0.00 3.64 -20.40
N GLU A 180 -0.99 4.38 -20.91
CA GLU A 180 -0.82 5.77 -21.32
C GLU A 180 -0.38 6.65 -20.14
N ALA A 181 -1.08 6.56 -19.00
CA ALA A 181 -0.73 7.31 -17.80
C ALA A 181 0.67 6.95 -17.25
N PHE A 182 1.13 5.72 -17.46
CA PHE A 182 2.44 5.22 -17.02
C PHE A 182 3.50 5.25 -18.13
N GLN A 183 3.20 5.89 -19.27
CA GLN A 183 4.13 6.08 -20.39
C GLN A 183 4.66 4.75 -20.96
N VAL A 184 3.84 3.71 -20.96
CA VAL A 184 4.22 2.37 -21.43
C VAL A 184 4.27 2.34 -22.95
N THR A 185 5.43 1.98 -23.49
CA THR A 185 5.66 1.76 -24.92
C THR A 185 6.56 0.52 -25.11
N PRO A 186 6.77 0.01 -26.34
CA PRO A 186 7.74 -1.05 -26.58
C PRO A 186 9.16 -0.70 -26.09
N GLU A 187 9.54 0.58 -26.12
CA GLU A 187 10.84 1.10 -25.67
C GLU A 187 10.86 1.47 -24.17
N ASN A 188 9.70 1.52 -23.52
CA ASN A 188 9.54 1.77 -22.09
C ASN A 188 8.56 0.75 -21.46
N PRO A 189 8.89 -0.56 -21.45
CA PRO A 189 7.95 -1.60 -21.09
C PRO A 189 7.77 -1.71 -19.57
N LEU A 190 6.52 -1.61 -19.09
CA LEU A 190 6.18 -1.86 -17.69
C LEU A 190 5.78 -3.32 -17.47
N VAL A 191 6.51 -4.05 -16.63
CA VAL A 191 6.17 -5.44 -16.30
C VAL A 191 4.87 -5.51 -15.50
N GLY A 192 3.90 -6.27 -16.01
CA GLY A 192 2.66 -6.60 -15.30
C GLY A 192 1.59 -5.49 -15.33
N LEU A 193 1.44 -4.82 -16.48
CA LEU A 193 0.47 -3.75 -16.69
C LEU A 193 -0.97 -4.25 -16.55
N GLU A 194 -1.29 -5.38 -17.15
CA GLU A 194 -2.62 -6.00 -17.13
C GLU A 194 -3.00 -6.43 -15.70
N GLN A 195 -2.04 -6.99 -14.95
CA GLN A 195 -2.25 -7.38 -13.56
C GLN A 195 -2.50 -6.16 -12.67
N ARG A 196 -1.86 -5.01 -12.94
CA ARG A 196 -2.11 -3.76 -12.20
C ARG A 196 -3.49 -3.21 -12.46
N ALA A 197 -3.91 -3.09 -13.71
CA ALA A 197 -5.26 -2.66 -14.05
C ALA A 197 -6.31 -3.62 -13.45
N GLY A 198 -6.08 -4.93 -13.58
CA GLY A 198 -6.95 -5.95 -12.98
C GLY A 198 -7.00 -5.90 -11.44
N LEU A 199 -5.88 -5.56 -10.78
CA LEU A 199 -5.83 -5.38 -9.32
C LEU A 199 -6.65 -4.17 -8.87
N LEU A 200 -6.57 -3.04 -9.58
CA LEU A 200 -7.41 -1.88 -9.30
C LEU A 200 -8.89 -2.16 -9.58
N GLY A 201 -9.22 -2.92 -10.63
CA GLY A 201 -10.59 -3.35 -10.87
C GLY A 201 -11.13 -4.24 -9.75
N LYS A 202 -10.33 -5.17 -9.23
CA LYS A 202 -10.69 -5.98 -8.06
C LYS A 202 -10.85 -5.15 -6.79
N LEU A 203 -10.01 -4.13 -6.59
CA LEU A 203 -10.20 -3.16 -5.50
C LEU A 203 -11.57 -2.49 -5.62
N GLY A 204 -11.95 -2.01 -6.81
CA GLY A 204 -13.27 -1.44 -7.07
C GLY A 204 -14.43 -2.39 -6.73
N GLN A 205 -14.29 -3.68 -7.05
CA GLN A 205 -15.27 -4.71 -6.68
C GLN A 205 -15.34 -4.93 -5.16
N ALA A 206 -14.18 -5.03 -4.48
CA ALA A 206 -14.10 -5.24 -3.04
C ALA A 206 -14.78 -4.10 -2.26
N VAL A 207 -14.47 -2.85 -2.62
CA VAL A 207 -15.08 -1.68 -1.94
C VAL A 207 -16.57 -1.57 -2.21
N THR A 208 -17.03 -1.95 -3.41
CA THR A 208 -18.46 -2.01 -3.75
C THR A 208 -19.21 -3.03 -2.90
N GLY A 209 -18.56 -4.14 -2.54
CA GLY A 209 -19.14 -5.17 -1.68
C GLY A 209 -19.30 -4.77 -0.21
N ARG A 210 -18.70 -3.66 0.22
CA ARG A 210 -18.67 -3.20 1.63
C ARG A 210 -19.04 -1.72 1.77
N PRO A 211 -20.25 -1.30 1.34
CA PRO A 211 -20.68 0.10 1.46
C PRO A 211 -20.83 0.55 2.92
N ASP A 212 -20.94 -0.37 3.88
CA ASP A 212 -20.90 -0.09 5.31
C ASP A 212 -19.55 0.49 5.78
N VAL A 213 -18.46 0.21 5.05
CA VAL A 213 -17.10 0.72 5.34
C VAL A 213 -16.68 1.79 4.34
N PHE A 214 -16.90 1.54 3.05
CA PHE A 214 -16.39 2.39 1.97
C PHE A 214 -17.42 3.37 1.42
N GLY A 215 -18.67 3.31 1.87
CA GLY A 215 -19.72 4.25 1.47
C GLY A 215 -19.75 5.47 2.39
N ALA A 216 -19.24 6.60 1.92
CA ALA A 216 -19.30 7.87 2.63
C ALA A 216 -19.18 9.05 1.66
N THR A 217 -19.62 10.23 2.09
CA THR A 217 -19.48 11.47 1.30
C THR A 217 -20.11 11.40 -0.11
N GLY A 218 -21.14 10.56 -0.29
CA GLY A 218 -21.85 10.41 -1.57
C GLY A 218 -21.14 9.51 -2.60
N ALA A 219 -20.05 8.84 -2.24
CA ALA A 219 -19.31 7.93 -3.12
C ALA A 219 -18.90 6.64 -2.41
N VAL A 220 -18.61 5.59 -3.19
CA VAL A 220 -17.98 4.36 -2.70
C VAL A 220 -16.54 4.36 -3.19
N ARG A 221 -15.59 4.51 -2.27
CA ARG A 221 -14.16 4.67 -2.58
C ARG A 221 -13.25 4.11 -1.50
N PRO A 222 -12.03 3.64 -1.84
CA PRO A 222 -11.11 3.01 -0.88
C PRO A 222 -10.77 3.89 0.32
N GLY A 223 -10.55 5.19 0.10
CA GLY A 223 -10.13 6.13 1.14
C GLY A 223 -11.18 6.39 2.22
N ASN A 224 -12.45 6.04 1.97
CA ASN A 224 -13.50 6.15 2.98
C ASN A 224 -13.27 5.22 4.18
N ILE A 225 -12.41 4.20 4.08
CA ILE A 225 -11.98 3.40 5.23
C ILE A 225 -11.38 4.25 6.35
N LEU A 226 -10.69 5.34 6.02
CA LEU A 226 -10.12 6.24 7.02
C LEU A 226 -11.21 7.02 7.77
N LEU A 227 -12.32 7.32 7.10
CA LEU A 227 -13.45 8.00 7.74
C LEU A 227 -14.19 7.02 8.66
N TRP A 228 -14.38 5.79 8.20
CA TRP A 228 -14.96 4.72 9.01
C TRP A 228 -14.13 4.43 10.26
N LEU A 229 -12.81 4.28 10.11
CA LEU A 229 -11.88 4.14 11.24
C LEU A 229 -11.94 5.36 12.17
N GLY A 230 -12.03 6.56 11.61
CA GLY A 230 -12.14 7.83 12.32
C GLY A 230 -13.37 7.98 13.22
N THR A 231 -14.38 7.11 13.08
CA THR A 231 -15.53 7.06 14.00
C THR A 231 -15.21 6.45 15.36
N ARG A 232 -14.07 5.75 15.48
CA ARG A 232 -13.63 5.09 16.72
C ARG A 232 -13.00 6.10 17.68
N GLN A 233 -13.21 5.89 18.98
CA GLN A 233 -12.62 6.74 20.02
C GLN A 233 -11.08 6.68 20.04
N SER A 234 -10.51 5.55 19.62
CA SER A 234 -9.07 5.35 19.49
C SER A 234 -8.78 4.36 18.36
N ILE A 235 -7.66 4.55 17.67
CA ILE A 235 -7.22 3.70 16.57
C ILE A 235 -5.78 3.28 16.84
N GLN A 236 -5.53 1.98 16.92
CA GLN A 236 -4.19 1.41 16.98
C GLN A 236 -3.74 1.01 15.58
N ALA A 237 -2.42 0.93 15.34
CA ALA A 237 -1.87 0.46 14.06
C ALA A 237 -2.40 -0.93 13.67
N ARG A 238 -2.59 -1.81 14.67
CA ARG A 238 -3.24 -3.11 14.50
C ARG A 238 -4.63 -2.98 13.88
N ASP A 239 -5.44 -2.04 14.36
CA ASP A 239 -6.82 -1.88 13.93
C ASP A 239 -6.93 -1.49 12.45
N ILE A 240 -5.93 -0.75 11.95
CA ILE A 240 -5.82 -0.38 10.53
C ILE A 240 -5.51 -1.63 9.70
N LEU A 241 -4.53 -2.44 10.12
CA LEU A 241 -4.17 -3.67 9.39
C LEU A 241 -5.35 -4.65 9.34
N ILE A 242 -6.01 -4.88 10.48
CA ILE A 242 -7.18 -5.76 10.55
C ILE A 242 -8.31 -5.22 9.66
N ALA A 243 -8.59 -3.92 9.72
CA ALA A 243 -9.59 -3.31 8.85
C ALA A 243 -9.27 -3.55 7.36
N LEU A 244 -8.02 -3.34 6.93
CA LEU A 244 -7.64 -3.60 5.54
C LEU A 244 -7.82 -5.08 5.16
N LEU A 245 -7.34 -6.00 6.00
CA LEU A 245 -7.39 -7.45 5.75
C LEU A 245 -8.80 -8.03 5.76
N ASP A 246 -9.71 -7.47 6.54
CA ASP A 246 -11.11 -7.93 6.65
C ASP A 246 -12.04 -7.28 5.61
N THR A 247 -11.61 -6.19 4.96
CA THR A 247 -12.50 -5.38 4.10
C THR A 247 -12.07 -5.27 2.65
N LEU A 248 -10.81 -5.58 2.31
CA LEU A 248 -10.25 -5.56 0.94
C LEU A 248 -9.73 -6.94 0.53
#